data_AF-A0A212J1M0-F1
#
_entry.id   AF-A0A212J1M0-F1
#
_cell.length_a   1.000
_cell.length_b   1.000
_cell.length_c   1.000
_cell.angle_alpha   90.00
_cell.angle_beta   90.00
_cell.angle_gamma   90.00
#
_symmetry.space_group_name_H-M   'P 1'
#
loop_
_entity.id
_entity.type
_entity.pdbx_description
1 polymer ?
#
loop_
_entity_poly.entity_id
_entity_poly.type
_entity_poly.pdbx_seq_one_letter_code
_entity_poly.pdbx_strand_id
1 'polypeptide(L)'
;MKFLETIVDFFWRASLRFRSVQPGKIFVAAQRHYLLLRLFFVDRQRQLENVACDVLYISPQKILLKSNKRFLPDILKGERCSLYVKIPHAIAEKYLGISYPAIRHGFIFKTRIVANYIDTKSKQCIVEIAMPQKYVQRDLQRHERVGLTPLMLKKISLWICNNQLPKSMNDIDNTTFGYVDESICASIRVVNLSAGGLRVQLDSFKGFENPRRQLNKPIILNIVLYKTLRKELSLWTVCSCVKVHFSPQLKILTLFLKFVRVWDDPNEGGAGWRVIDREGIAAIEAWVDNDYCMLLDKNRMVSDELCRCFGLDPVTAHKKNPARRS
;
A
#
# COMPACT_ATOMS: atom_id res chain seq x y z
N MET A 1 15.45 2.16 39.50
CA MET A 1 14.77 3.02 38.50
C MET A 1 14.15 2.23 37.35
N LYS A 2 14.90 1.46 36.54
CA LYS A 2 14.34 0.68 35.41
C LYS A 2 13.14 -0.21 35.76
N PHE A 3 13.14 -0.85 36.93
CA PHE A 3 12.03 -1.71 37.37
C PHE A 3 10.71 -0.95 37.56
N LEU A 4 10.77 0.28 38.10
CA LEU A 4 9.61 1.16 38.30
C LEU A 4 9.06 1.67 36.96
N GLU A 5 9.94 2.02 36.02
CA GLU A 5 9.54 2.41 34.65
C GLU A 5 8.83 1.25 33.93
N THR A 6 9.36 0.03 34.05
CA THR A 6 8.72 -1.18 33.46
C THR A 6 7.34 -1.45 34.06
N ILE A 7 7.18 -1.26 35.37
CA ILE A 7 5.89 -1.43 36.06
C ILE A 7 4.88 -0.37 35.60
N VAL A 8 5.28 0.90 35.53
CA VAL A 8 4.42 1.99 35.06
C VAL A 8 4.01 1.77 33.60
N ASP A 9 4.94 1.34 32.74
CA ASP A 9 4.64 0.98 31.35
C ASP A 9 3.65 -0.19 31.26
N PHE A 10 3.81 -1.21 32.10
CA PHE A 10 2.91 -2.36 32.14
C PHE A 10 1.48 -1.95 32.55
N PHE A 11 1.35 -1.20 33.65
CA PHE A 11 0.05 -0.72 34.11
C PHE A 11 -0.59 0.26 33.13
N TRP A 12 0.18 1.14 32.49
CA TRP A 12 -0.33 2.03 31.47
C TRP A 12 -0.85 1.25 30.25
N ARG A 13 -0.08 0.29 29.73
CA ARG A 13 -0.52 -0.60 28.64
C ARG A 13 -1.77 -1.41 29.01
N ALA A 14 -1.87 -1.86 30.25
CA ALA A 14 -3.07 -2.52 30.75
C ALA A 14 -4.26 -1.55 30.82
N SER A 15 -4.04 -0.32 31.31
CA SER A 15 -5.07 0.72 31.42
C SER A 15 -5.64 1.15 30.07
N LEU A 16 -4.84 1.05 29.00
CA LEU A 16 -5.32 1.32 27.66
C LEU A 16 -6.56 0.46 27.40
N ARG A 17 -6.62 -0.83 27.77
CA ARG A 17 -7.75 -1.73 27.46
C ARG A 17 -9.14 -1.14 27.76
N PHE A 18 -9.29 -0.35 28.83
CA PHE A 18 -10.60 0.04 29.39
C PHE A 18 -11.13 1.42 28.99
N ARG A 19 -10.41 2.22 28.18
CA ARG A 19 -10.84 3.59 27.81
C ARG A 19 -11.27 3.71 26.35
N SER A 20 -12.00 4.79 26.03
CA SER A 20 -12.22 5.30 24.67
C SER A 20 -10.90 5.28 23.88
N VAL A 21 -10.96 5.10 22.55
CA VAL A 21 -9.74 4.86 21.74
C VAL A 21 -8.72 5.97 22.00
N GLN A 22 -7.67 5.67 22.77
CA GLN A 22 -6.59 6.60 23.10
C GLN A 22 -5.47 6.48 22.06
N PRO A 23 -4.67 7.55 21.82
CA PRO A 23 -3.52 7.49 20.93
C PRO A 23 -2.60 6.28 21.19
N GLY A 24 -2.34 5.98 22.47
CA GLY A 24 -1.54 4.83 22.88
C GLY A 24 -2.05 3.49 22.32
N LYS A 25 -3.37 3.25 22.32
CA LYS A 25 -3.96 2.02 21.74
C LYS A 25 -3.64 1.89 20.25
N ILE A 26 -3.73 3.00 19.51
CA ILE A 26 -3.51 3.01 18.06
C ILE A 26 -2.05 2.69 17.76
N PHE A 27 -1.09 3.26 18.52
CA PHE A 27 0.32 2.94 18.36
C PHE A 27 0.65 1.50 18.77
N VAL A 28 0.03 0.97 19.83
CA VAL A 28 0.21 -0.43 20.22
C VAL A 28 -0.33 -1.37 19.13
N ALA A 29 -1.48 -1.07 18.53
CA ALA A 29 -2.01 -1.82 17.40
C ALA A 29 -1.06 -1.74 16.19
N ALA A 30 -0.57 -0.54 15.86
CA ALA A 30 0.38 -0.34 14.78
C ALA A 30 1.69 -1.12 15.01
N GLN A 31 2.24 -1.08 16.23
CA GLN A 31 3.43 -1.84 16.59
C GLN A 31 3.21 -3.35 16.51
N ARG A 32 2.12 -3.85 17.09
CA ARG A 32 1.80 -5.29 17.13
C ARG A 32 1.62 -5.89 15.74
N HIS A 33 1.16 -5.09 14.79
CA HIS A 33 0.88 -5.51 13.42
C HIS A 33 1.88 -4.93 12.41
N TYR A 34 3.02 -4.42 12.87
CA TYR A 34 4.10 -3.89 12.02
C TYR A 34 3.62 -2.88 10.97
N LEU A 35 2.62 -2.06 11.33
CA LEU A 35 2.07 -1.03 10.44
C LEU A 35 3.02 0.17 10.38
N LEU A 36 3.29 0.64 9.17
CA LEU A 36 4.13 1.81 8.94
C LEU A 36 3.39 3.11 9.26
N LEU A 37 4.04 3.97 10.04
CA LEU A 37 3.60 5.33 10.28
C LEU A 37 4.23 6.27 9.28
N ARG A 38 3.45 7.17 8.70
CA ARG A 38 3.98 8.28 7.89
C ARG A 38 4.25 9.47 8.79
N LEU A 39 5.50 9.89 8.86
CA LEU A 39 5.95 11.10 9.56
C LEU A 39 6.05 12.25 8.56
N PHE A 40 5.33 13.33 8.86
CA PHE A 40 5.32 14.58 8.10
C PHE A 40 6.03 15.67 8.90
N PHE A 41 7.05 16.28 8.31
CA PHE A 41 7.77 17.42 8.89
C PHE A 41 7.00 18.70 8.58
N VAL A 42 6.31 19.26 9.57
CA VAL A 42 5.43 20.43 9.37
C VAL A 42 6.27 21.66 9.04
N ASP A 43 7.36 21.86 9.77
CA ASP A 43 8.21 23.05 9.65
C ASP A 43 9.21 22.94 8.46
N ARG A 44 9.35 21.75 7.84
CA ARG A 44 10.35 21.45 6.79
C ARG A 44 9.76 20.81 5.53
N GLN A 45 8.46 20.95 5.28
CA GLN A 45 7.76 20.22 4.20
C GLN A 45 8.36 20.41 2.79
N ARG A 46 9.04 21.53 2.52
CA ARG A 46 9.72 21.81 1.23
C ARG A 46 11.16 21.28 1.15
N GLN A 47 11.75 20.94 2.29
CA GLN A 47 13.16 20.55 2.41
C GLN A 47 13.31 19.06 2.68
N LEU A 48 12.36 18.46 3.39
CA LEU A 48 12.36 17.06 3.78
C LEU A 48 11.11 16.36 3.26
N GLU A 49 11.34 15.27 2.54
CA GLU A 49 10.26 14.36 2.16
C GLU A 49 9.71 13.63 3.39
N ASN A 50 8.41 13.33 3.36
CA ASN A 50 7.78 12.50 4.38
C ASN A 50 8.45 11.12 4.45
N VAL A 51 8.60 10.59 5.66
CA VAL A 51 9.27 9.31 5.89
C VAL A 51 8.32 8.28 6.45
N ALA A 52 8.55 7.01 6.12
CA ALA A 52 7.83 5.90 6.71
C ALA A 52 8.62 5.37 7.91
N CYS A 53 7.92 5.04 8.99
CA CYS A 53 8.52 4.68 10.26
C CYS A 53 7.89 3.43 10.87
N ASP A 54 8.73 2.56 11.42
CA ASP A 54 8.31 1.47 12.32
C ASP A 54 8.21 2.00 13.76
N VAL A 55 7.28 1.47 14.56
CA VAL A 55 7.22 1.76 16.01
C VAL A 55 8.12 0.80 16.77
N LEU A 56 9.22 1.30 17.34
CA LEU A 56 10.14 0.49 18.14
C LEU A 56 9.71 0.40 19.61
N TYR A 57 9.26 1.52 20.17
CA TYR A 57 8.93 1.59 21.59
C TYR A 57 7.86 2.65 21.84
N ILE A 58 7.02 2.37 22.84
CA ILE A 58 5.88 3.20 23.24
C ILE A 58 5.87 3.27 24.77
N SER A 59 5.80 4.50 25.28
CA SER A 59 5.66 4.86 26.69
C SER A 59 4.63 6.00 26.85
N PRO A 60 4.16 6.31 28.07
CA PRO A 60 3.23 7.42 28.29
C PRO A 60 3.77 8.79 27.83
N GLN A 61 5.08 8.99 27.84
CA GLN A 61 5.72 10.28 27.54
C GLN A 61 6.20 10.37 26.09
N LYS A 62 6.65 9.26 25.51
CA LYS A 62 7.32 9.25 24.20
C LYS A 62 7.11 8.00 23.38
N ILE A 63 7.36 8.14 22.09
CA ILE A 63 7.38 7.05 21.11
C ILE A 63 8.72 7.09 20.39
N LEU A 64 9.36 5.92 20.25
CA LEU A 64 10.55 5.75 19.41
C LEU A 64 10.15 5.15 18.08
N LEU A 65 10.51 5.86 17.02
CA LEU A 65 10.23 5.51 15.64
C LEU A 65 11.54 5.22 14.92
N LYS A 66 11.55 4.19 14.08
CA LYS A 66 12.66 3.88 13.19
C LYS A 66 12.30 4.32 11.78
N SER A 67 13.04 5.28 11.24
CA SER A 67 12.82 5.77 9.89
C SER A 67 13.42 4.82 8.83
N ASN A 68 12.75 4.74 7.69
CA ASN A 68 13.28 4.10 6.48
C ASN A 68 14.35 4.94 5.76
N LYS A 69 14.54 6.21 6.14
CA LYS A 69 15.58 7.10 5.59
C LYS A 69 16.59 7.48 6.66
N ARG A 70 17.79 7.87 6.23
CA ARG A 70 18.84 8.42 7.09
C ARG A 70 18.86 9.94 6.97
N PHE A 71 18.85 10.64 8.10
CA PHE A 71 19.03 12.09 8.18
C PHE A 71 19.72 12.44 9.51
N LEU A 72 20.35 13.61 9.58
CA LEU A 72 21.30 13.96 10.65
C LEU A 72 20.60 14.26 12.00
N PRO A 73 21.22 13.93 13.14
CA PRO A 73 20.63 13.95 14.49
C PRO A 73 20.12 15.31 15.02
N ASP A 74 20.74 16.42 14.65
CA ASP A 74 20.45 17.72 15.29
C ASP A 74 19.49 18.61 14.49
N ILE A 75 19.04 18.14 13.31
CA ILE A 75 18.27 18.98 12.39
C ILE A 75 16.82 19.21 12.87
N LEU A 76 16.25 18.33 13.69
CA LEU A 76 14.79 18.27 13.89
C LEU A 76 14.32 18.43 15.33
N LYS A 77 15.23 18.59 16.30
CA LYS A 77 14.87 18.68 17.72
C LYS A 77 13.96 19.88 17.98
N GLY A 78 12.80 19.63 18.59
CA GLY A 78 11.80 20.65 18.92
C GLY A 78 10.84 21.00 17.78
N GLU A 79 11.10 20.54 16.55
CA GLU A 79 10.23 20.80 15.40
C GLU A 79 8.87 20.10 15.55
N ARG A 80 7.84 20.72 14.97
CA ARG A 80 6.50 20.13 14.93
C ARG A 80 6.44 19.08 13.83
N CYS A 81 5.78 17.97 14.14
CA CYS A 81 5.53 16.92 13.18
C CYS A 81 4.09 16.41 13.27
N SER A 82 3.65 15.77 12.19
CA SER A 82 2.41 15.00 12.19
C SER A 82 2.72 13.53 11.89
N LEU A 83 2.01 12.64 12.55
CA LEU A 83 2.01 11.22 12.22
C LEU A 83 0.69 10.84 11.59
N TYR A 84 0.74 9.94 10.62
CA TYR A 84 -0.42 9.27 10.06
C TYR A 84 -0.22 7.77 10.10
N VAL A 85 -1.27 7.04 10.49
CA VAL A 85 -1.34 5.60 10.32
C VAL A 85 -2.75 5.22 9.86
N LYS A 86 -2.85 4.33 8.88
CA LYS A 86 -4.12 3.69 8.52
C LYS A 86 -4.15 2.32 9.19
N ILE A 87 -5.18 2.05 10.00
CA ILE A 87 -5.33 0.78 10.72
C ILE A 87 -6.35 -0.08 9.96
N PRO A 88 -5.99 -1.29 9.50
CA PRO A 88 -6.93 -2.23 8.88
C PRO A 88 -8.22 -2.40 9.64
N HIS A 89 -9.34 -2.55 8.93
CA HIS A 89 -10.67 -2.72 9.54
C HIS A 89 -10.67 -3.83 10.60
N ALA A 90 -10.19 -5.03 10.23
CA ALA A 90 -10.15 -6.17 11.14
C ALA A 90 -9.31 -5.91 12.42
N ILE A 91 -8.26 -5.09 12.31
CA ILE A 91 -7.42 -4.70 13.46
C ILE A 91 -8.12 -3.61 14.28
N ALA A 92 -8.74 -2.63 13.64
CA ALA A 92 -9.47 -1.56 14.29
C ALA A 92 -10.66 -2.11 15.09
N GLU A 93 -11.41 -3.05 14.54
CA GLU A 93 -12.50 -3.72 15.22
C GLU A 93 -11.99 -4.51 16.43
N LYS A 94 -11.00 -5.38 16.22
CA LYS A 94 -10.46 -6.27 17.26
C LYS A 94 -9.75 -5.56 18.41
N TYR A 95 -8.98 -4.51 18.11
CA TYR A 95 -8.08 -3.87 19.10
C TYR A 95 -8.53 -2.48 19.55
N LEU A 96 -9.34 -1.80 18.73
CA LEU A 96 -9.83 -0.46 19.03
C LEU A 96 -11.34 -0.45 19.33
N GLY A 97 -12.07 -1.54 19.06
CA GLY A 97 -13.52 -1.61 19.27
C GLY A 97 -14.30 -0.72 18.31
N ILE A 98 -13.72 -0.41 17.14
CA ILE A 98 -14.34 0.41 16.09
C ILE A 98 -15.00 -0.56 15.10
N SER A 99 -16.30 -0.80 15.24
CA SER A 99 -17.06 -1.83 14.52
C SER A 99 -18.01 -1.31 13.42
N TYR A 100 -18.08 0.00 13.20
CA TYR A 100 -18.92 0.63 12.17
C TYR A 100 -18.14 0.92 10.89
N PRO A 101 -18.79 1.19 9.72
CA PRO A 101 -18.13 1.64 8.50
C PRO A 101 -17.69 3.09 8.73
N ALA A 102 -16.73 3.28 9.61
CA ALA A 102 -15.96 4.48 9.66
C ALA A 102 -15.25 4.51 8.30
N ILE A 103 -15.78 5.30 7.37
CA ILE A 103 -15.22 5.61 6.03
C ILE A 103 -13.75 6.06 6.12
N ARG A 104 -13.19 6.20 7.33
CA ARG A 104 -11.88 6.75 7.65
C ARG A 104 -11.19 5.85 8.65
N HIS A 105 -10.24 5.05 8.18
CA HIS A 105 -9.42 4.18 9.03
C HIS A 105 -8.04 4.81 9.35
N GLY A 106 -7.83 6.03 8.89
CA GLY A 106 -6.65 6.84 9.10
C GLY A 106 -6.72 7.68 10.38
N PHE A 107 -5.63 7.68 11.12
CA PHE A 107 -5.45 8.46 12.34
C PHE A 107 -4.29 9.43 12.15
N ILE A 108 -4.58 10.72 12.31
CA ILE A 108 -3.59 11.79 12.26
C ILE A 108 -3.31 12.30 13.68
N PHE A 109 -2.04 12.36 14.05
CA PHE A 109 -1.57 12.87 15.32
C PHE A 109 -0.69 14.08 15.08
N LYS A 110 -0.86 15.13 15.89
CA LYS A 110 0.07 16.27 15.92
C LYS A 110 0.95 16.15 17.16
N THR A 111 2.26 16.27 16.99
CA THR A 111 3.22 16.18 18.09
C THR A 111 4.50 16.96 17.76
N ARG A 112 5.53 16.80 18.59
CA ARG A 112 6.86 17.38 18.42
C ARG A 112 7.94 16.31 18.46
N ILE A 113 9.01 16.55 17.73
CA ILE A 113 10.23 15.73 17.76
C ILE A 113 11.02 16.12 19.01
N VAL A 114 11.31 15.14 19.86
CA VAL A 114 12.09 15.30 21.08
C VAL A 114 13.58 15.16 20.78
N ALA A 115 13.92 14.20 19.92
CA ALA A 115 15.28 13.96 19.44
C ALA A 115 15.24 13.13 18.16
N ASN A 116 16.34 13.15 17.40
CA ASN A 116 16.59 12.14 16.37
C ASN A 116 18.09 11.79 16.37
N TYR A 117 18.44 10.57 16.02
CA TYR A 117 19.83 10.12 16.02
C TYR A 117 20.03 8.87 15.16
N ILE A 118 21.27 8.58 14.80
CA ILE A 118 21.62 7.31 14.17
C ILE A 118 22.02 6.35 15.28
N ASP A 119 21.27 5.27 15.45
CA ASP A 119 21.61 4.23 16.42
C ASP A 119 22.93 3.57 16.03
N THR A 120 23.88 3.55 16.96
CA THR A 120 25.27 3.16 16.69
C THR A 120 25.40 1.69 16.35
N LYS A 121 24.51 0.84 16.88
CA LYS A 121 24.49 -0.61 16.68
C LYS A 121 23.79 -0.99 15.38
N SER A 122 22.55 -0.55 15.19
CA SER A 122 21.73 -0.91 14.02
C SER A 122 22.04 -0.06 12.78
N LYS A 123 22.74 1.07 12.94
CA LYS A 123 22.96 2.09 11.89
C LYS A 123 21.64 2.60 11.29
N GLN A 124 20.57 2.59 12.08
CA GLN A 124 19.24 3.05 11.69
C GLN A 124 18.97 4.44 12.25
N CYS A 125 18.19 5.24 11.53
CA CYS A 125 17.78 6.55 12.00
C CYS A 125 16.56 6.40 12.91
N ILE A 126 16.72 6.83 14.16
CA ILE A 126 15.70 6.80 15.19
C ILE A 126 15.17 8.21 15.39
N VAL A 127 13.86 8.35 15.46
CA VAL A 127 13.14 9.59 15.77
C VAL A 127 12.37 9.37 17.06
N GLU A 128 12.70 10.15 18.07
CA GLU A 128 11.94 10.23 19.31
C GLU A 128 10.93 11.37 19.22
N ILE A 129 9.66 11.04 19.48
CA ILE A 129 8.58 12.02 19.49
C ILE A 129 7.86 11.99 20.83
N ALA A 130 7.23 13.10 21.21
CA ALA A 130 6.36 13.14 22.37
C ALA A 130 5.08 12.32 22.10
N MET A 131 4.57 11.61 23.11
CA MET A 131 3.30 10.89 23.03
C MET A 131 2.16 11.90 22.76
N PRO A 132 1.49 11.83 21.59
CA PRO A 132 0.39 12.73 21.31
C PRO A 132 -0.79 12.43 22.23
N GLN A 133 -1.49 13.49 22.66
CA GLN A 133 -2.63 13.39 23.56
C GLN A 133 -3.98 13.25 22.82
N LYS A 134 -4.01 13.63 21.54
CA LYS A 134 -5.20 13.65 20.70
C LYS A 134 -4.88 13.17 19.29
N TYR A 135 -5.90 12.72 18.58
CA TYR A 135 -5.84 12.42 17.15
C TYR A 135 -7.08 12.94 16.44
N VAL A 136 -6.98 12.99 15.11
CA VAL A 136 -8.10 13.24 14.20
C VAL A 136 -8.22 12.04 13.29
N GLN A 137 -9.43 11.49 13.18
CA GLN A 137 -9.72 10.39 12.26
C GLN A 137 -10.02 10.94 10.87
N ARG A 138 -9.12 10.68 9.92
CA ARG A 138 -9.17 11.20 8.56
C ARG A 138 -8.28 10.39 7.63
N ASP A 139 -8.84 10.02 6.49
CA ASP A 139 -8.06 9.45 5.39
C ASP A 139 -7.44 10.55 4.53
N LEU A 140 -6.16 10.37 4.18
CA LEU A 140 -5.41 11.32 3.36
C LEU A 140 -5.75 11.20 1.86
N GLN A 141 -6.22 10.02 1.45
CA GLN A 141 -6.68 9.73 0.11
C GLN A 141 -8.03 9.01 0.21
N ARG A 142 -8.91 9.22 -0.77
CA ARG A 142 -10.17 8.47 -0.85
C ARG A 142 -9.91 6.97 -0.95
N HIS A 143 -8.97 6.61 -1.81
CA HIS A 143 -8.53 5.23 -2.04
C HIS A 143 -7.06 5.15 -1.70
N GLU A 144 -6.70 4.35 -0.69
CA GLU A 144 -5.31 4.15 -0.34
C GLU A 144 -4.57 3.49 -1.52
N ARG A 145 -3.38 4.01 -1.82
CA ARG A 145 -2.55 3.51 -2.91
C ARG A 145 -1.42 2.66 -2.38
N VAL A 146 -1.28 1.48 -2.95
CA VAL A 146 -0.31 0.48 -2.54
C VAL A 146 0.65 0.17 -3.69
N GLY A 147 1.95 0.11 -3.39
CA GLY A 147 2.94 -0.43 -4.32
C GLY A 147 2.93 -1.95 -4.23
N LEU A 148 2.72 -2.63 -5.36
CA LEU A 148 2.63 -4.10 -5.37
C LEU A 148 4.02 -4.72 -5.29
N THR A 149 4.18 -5.70 -4.41
CA THR A 149 5.34 -6.61 -4.40
C THR A 149 5.07 -7.83 -5.27
N PRO A 150 6.09 -8.61 -5.69
CA PRO A 150 5.89 -9.84 -6.44
C PRO A 150 5.00 -10.89 -5.74
N LEU A 151 4.84 -10.78 -4.42
CA LEU A 151 3.99 -11.68 -3.63
C LEU A 151 2.52 -11.22 -3.55
N MET A 152 2.21 -10.07 -4.13
CA MET A 152 0.86 -9.49 -4.13
C MET A 152 0.17 -9.66 -5.49
N LEU A 153 0.93 -9.61 -6.57
CA LEU A 153 0.42 -9.67 -7.94
C LEU A 153 0.77 -11.02 -8.57
N LYS A 154 -0.25 -11.83 -8.85
CA LYS A 154 -0.10 -13.11 -9.54
C LYS A 154 -0.04 -12.93 -11.06
N LYS A 155 -1.00 -12.20 -11.62
CA LYS A 155 -1.14 -11.98 -13.07
C LYS A 155 -1.64 -10.58 -13.34
N ILE A 156 -1.13 -9.96 -14.39
CA ILE A 156 -1.70 -8.77 -14.99
C ILE A 156 -1.72 -8.92 -16.50
N SER A 157 -2.83 -8.55 -17.12
CA SER A 157 -2.96 -8.53 -18.57
C SER A 157 -3.75 -7.29 -18.96
N LEU A 158 -3.30 -6.62 -20.03
CA LEU A 158 -3.84 -5.32 -20.44
C LEU A 158 -4.14 -5.35 -21.93
N TRP A 159 -5.35 -4.92 -22.29
CA TRP A 159 -5.79 -4.82 -23.68
C TRP A 159 -6.33 -3.44 -23.99
N ILE A 160 -5.98 -2.91 -25.16
CA ILE A 160 -6.51 -1.64 -25.66
C ILE A 160 -7.62 -1.96 -26.69
N CYS A 161 -8.83 -1.47 -26.42
CA CYS A 161 -9.99 -1.71 -27.27
C CYS A 161 -10.05 -0.75 -28.45
N ASN A 162 -10.52 -1.22 -29.61
CA ASN A 162 -10.61 -0.41 -30.83
C ASN A 162 -11.84 0.49 -30.95
N ASN A 163 -12.72 0.52 -29.93
CA ASN A 163 -13.77 1.52 -29.60
C ASN A 163 -15.01 0.87 -28.97
N GLN A 164 -15.18 -0.45 -29.14
CA GLN A 164 -16.26 -1.22 -28.50
C GLN A 164 -15.68 -2.11 -27.41
N LEU A 165 -16.43 -2.23 -26.30
CA LEU A 165 -16.14 -3.20 -25.26
C LEU A 165 -16.65 -4.57 -25.68
N PRO A 166 -15.92 -5.66 -25.39
CA PRO A 166 -16.37 -7.00 -25.69
C PRO A 166 -17.63 -7.31 -24.87
N LYS A 167 -18.57 -8.03 -25.49
CA LYS A 167 -19.82 -8.44 -24.83
C LYS A 167 -19.61 -9.64 -23.92
N SER A 168 -18.61 -10.46 -24.21
CA SER A 168 -18.15 -11.58 -23.39
C SER A 168 -16.63 -11.53 -23.21
N MET A 169 -16.11 -12.07 -22.11
CA MET A 169 -14.66 -12.23 -21.92
C MET A 169 -14.02 -13.13 -22.98
N ASN A 170 -14.80 -14.03 -23.59
CA ASN A 170 -14.32 -14.91 -24.66
C ASN A 170 -14.07 -14.15 -25.99
N ASP A 171 -14.57 -12.92 -26.13
CA ASP A 171 -14.45 -12.12 -27.36
C ASP A 171 -13.24 -11.16 -27.33
N ILE A 172 -12.41 -11.23 -26.29
CA ILE A 172 -11.30 -10.29 -26.06
C ILE A 172 -10.27 -10.34 -27.19
N ASP A 173 -9.88 -11.53 -27.64
CA ASP A 173 -8.85 -11.71 -28.66
C ASP A 173 -9.28 -11.18 -30.04
N ASN A 174 -10.59 -11.12 -30.30
CA ASN A 174 -11.15 -10.66 -31.57
C ASN A 174 -11.28 -9.13 -31.68
N THR A 175 -11.18 -8.41 -30.56
CA THR A 175 -11.56 -6.98 -30.49
C THR A 175 -10.47 -6.07 -29.92
N THR A 176 -9.33 -6.64 -29.51
CA THR A 176 -8.34 -5.91 -28.72
C THR A 176 -6.89 -6.23 -29.06
N PHE A 177 -6.00 -5.25 -28.87
CA PHE A 177 -4.55 -5.45 -28.89
C PHE A 177 -4.07 -5.59 -27.44
N GLY A 178 -3.47 -6.73 -27.08
CA GLY A 178 -3.18 -7.07 -25.69
C GLY A 178 -1.72 -7.41 -25.39
N TYR A 179 -1.26 -6.97 -24.22
CA TYR A 179 -0.10 -7.52 -23.54
C TYR A 179 -0.62 -8.62 -22.59
N VAL A 180 -0.61 -9.86 -23.08
CA VAL A 180 -1.02 -11.05 -22.31
C VAL A 180 0.26 -11.66 -21.71
N ASP A 181 0.50 -11.38 -20.43
CA ASP A 181 1.66 -11.93 -19.72
C ASP A 181 1.25 -13.23 -19.01
N GLU A 182 1.65 -14.38 -19.57
CA GLU A 182 1.62 -15.68 -18.90
C GLU A 182 3.01 -16.18 -18.49
N SER A 183 4.07 -15.40 -18.78
CA SER A 183 5.45 -15.80 -18.48
C SER A 183 6.24 -14.58 -18.04
N ILE A 184 6.67 -14.56 -16.78
CA ILE A 184 7.57 -13.59 -16.13
C ILE A 184 8.65 -13.05 -17.12
N CYS A 185 8.28 -12.05 -17.91
CA CYS A 185 9.10 -11.26 -18.86
C CYS A 185 8.34 -10.00 -19.33
N ALA A 186 7.90 -9.20 -18.37
CA ALA A 186 8.18 -7.76 -18.25
C ALA A 186 7.85 -6.85 -19.45
N SER A 187 6.58 -6.82 -19.88
CA SER A 187 6.06 -5.68 -20.64
C SER A 187 5.09 -4.80 -19.85
N ILE A 188 4.51 -5.28 -18.73
CA ILE A 188 3.64 -4.49 -17.85
C ILE A 188 4.17 -4.54 -16.41
N ARG A 189 4.44 -3.38 -15.82
CA ARG A 189 4.80 -3.21 -14.41
C ARG A 189 3.75 -2.36 -13.69
N VAL A 190 3.11 -2.92 -12.66
CA VAL A 190 2.23 -2.13 -11.77
C VAL A 190 3.07 -1.31 -10.81
N VAL A 191 2.98 0.02 -10.90
CA VAL A 191 3.66 0.96 -10.00
C VAL A 191 2.89 1.11 -8.69
N ASN A 192 1.56 1.25 -8.78
CA ASN A 192 0.66 1.24 -7.63
C ASN A 192 -0.77 0.89 -8.03
N LEU A 193 -1.55 0.46 -7.04
CA LEU A 193 -2.95 0.08 -7.15
C LEU A 193 -3.77 0.74 -6.03
N SER A 194 -5.02 1.06 -6.32
CA SER A 194 -6.04 1.52 -5.36
C SER A 194 -7.42 1.10 -5.84
N ALA A 195 -8.44 1.20 -5.00
CA ALA A 195 -9.81 0.87 -5.40
C ALA A 195 -10.33 1.74 -6.56
N GLY A 196 -9.79 2.94 -6.75
CA GLY A 196 -10.17 3.85 -7.85
C GLY A 196 -9.37 3.69 -9.14
N GLY A 197 -8.29 2.91 -9.14
CA GLY A 197 -7.44 2.78 -10.32
C GLY A 197 -6.00 2.40 -10.00
N LEU A 198 -5.18 2.34 -11.05
CA LEU A 198 -3.79 1.88 -10.97
C LEU A 198 -2.88 2.71 -11.87
N ARG A 199 -1.59 2.68 -11.56
CA ARG A 199 -0.53 3.20 -12.42
C ARG A 199 0.26 2.02 -12.95
N VAL A 200 0.38 1.92 -14.26
CA VAL A 200 1.19 0.90 -14.94
C VAL A 200 2.29 1.53 -15.77
N GLN A 201 3.41 0.82 -15.89
CA GLN A 201 4.49 1.10 -16.82
C GLN A 201 4.55 -0.01 -17.84
N LEU A 202 4.67 0.36 -19.10
CA LEU A 202 4.87 -0.56 -20.20
C LEU A 202 6.29 -0.42 -20.71
N ASP A 203 7.02 -1.53 -20.70
CA ASP A 203 8.38 -1.65 -21.22
C ASP A 203 8.32 -2.19 -22.66
N SER A 204 9.23 -1.72 -23.52
CA SER A 204 9.31 -2.16 -24.93
C SER A 204 8.02 -1.95 -25.74
N PHE A 205 7.40 -0.77 -25.61
CA PHE A 205 6.21 -0.38 -26.37
C PHE A 205 6.50 -0.36 -27.89
N LYS A 206 6.24 -1.45 -28.58
CA LYS A 206 6.38 -1.59 -30.04
C LYS A 206 5.04 -1.26 -30.71
N GLY A 207 5.07 -0.46 -31.79
CA GLY A 207 3.92 -0.33 -32.70
C GLY A 207 3.00 0.88 -32.53
N PHE A 208 3.38 1.91 -31.77
CA PHE A 208 2.56 3.12 -31.63
C PHE A 208 3.39 4.39 -31.79
N GLU A 209 3.15 5.09 -32.90
CA GLU A 209 3.82 6.35 -33.24
C GLU A 209 3.43 7.50 -32.29
N ASN A 210 2.24 7.44 -31.68
CA ASN A 210 1.77 8.45 -30.73
C ASN A 210 0.96 7.83 -29.56
N PRO A 211 1.59 7.60 -28.39
CA PRO A 211 0.94 7.02 -27.22
C PRO A 211 -0.23 7.85 -26.67
N ARG A 212 -0.30 9.16 -26.97
CA ARG A 212 -1.40 10.02 -26.51
C ARG A 212 -2.73 9.71 -27.19
N ARG A 213 -2.72 9.06 -28.36
CA ARG A 213 -3.94 8.59 -29.03
C ARG A 213 -4.68 7.52 -28.20
N GLN A 214 -4.02 6.91 -27.22
CA GLN A 214 -4.61 5.90 -26.33
C GLN A 214 -5.43 6.49 -25.17
N LEU A 215 -5.38 7.81 -24.94
CA LEU A 215 -6.14 8.47 -23.86
C LEU A 215 -7.65 8.22 -23.98
N ASN A 216 -8.16 8.17 -25.21
CA ASN A 216 -9.60 8.08 -25.48
C ASN A 216 -10.09 6.64 -25.65
N LYS A 217 -9.18 5.65 -25.66
CA LYS A 217 -9.55 4.25 -25.89
C LYS A 217 -9.85 3.56 -24.55
N PRO A 218 -10.90 2.72 -24.48
CA PRO A 218 -11.10 1.87 -23.32
C PRO A 218 -9.96 0.86 -23.21
N ILE A 219 -9.50 0.63 -21.99
CA ILE A 219 -8.45 -0.34 -21.68
C ILE A 219 -9.06 -1.42 -20.81
N ILE A 220 -8.98 -2.68 -21.22
CA ILE A 220 -9.40 -3.81 -20.38
C ILE A 220 -8.19 -4.29 -19.59
N LEU A 221 -8.42 -4.62 -18.33
CA LEU A 221 -7.42 -5.11 -17.41
C LEU A 221 -7.94 -6.35 -16.71
N ASN A 222 -7.15 -7.43 -16.79
CA ASN A 222 -7.28 -8.57 -15.90
C ASN A 222 -6.18 -8.44 -14.84
N ILE A 223 -6.58 -8.40 -13.58
CA ILE A 223 -5.67 -8.35 -12.44
C ILE A 223 -6.01 -9.52 -11.52
N VAL A 224 -5.01 -10.36 -11.25
CA VAL A 224 -5.12 -11.43 -10.26
C VAL A 224 -4.19 -11.13 -9.09
N LEU A 225 -4.78 -10.87 -7.93
CA LEU A 225 -4.08 -10.55 -6.68
C LEU A 225 -4.11 -11.75 -5.74
N TYR A 226 -3.02 -11.96 -5.01
CA TYR A 226 -3.00 -12.94 -3.93
C TYR A 226 -3.74 -12.39 -2.70
N LYS A 227 -4.65 -13.19 -2.16
CA LYS A 227 -5.25 -12.98 -0.83
C LYS A 227 -4.61 -13.94 0.16
N THR A 228 -4.77 -13.66 1.45
CA THR A 228 -4.42 -14.59 2.52
C THR A 228 -4.98 -16.00 2.27
N LEU A 229 -4.29 -17.04 2.77
CA LEU A 229 -4.71 -18.45 2.67
C LEU A 229 -4.81 -19.01 1.24
N ARG A 230 -3.92 -18.56 0.32
CA ARG A 230 -3.89 -19.00 -1.10
C ARG A 230 -5.16 -18.72 -1.90
N LYS A 231 -6.04 -17.85 -1.41
CA LYS A 231 -7.17 -17.37 -2.19
C LYS A 231 -6.69 -16.33 -3.20
N GLU A 232 -7.46 -16.15 -4.26
CA GLU A 232 -7.14 -15.19 -5.31
C GLU A 232 -8.29 -14.19 -5.45
N LEU A 233 -7.93 -12.95 -5.74
CA LEU A 233 -8.85 -11.93 -6.19
C LEU A 233 -8.57 -11.70 -7.67
N SER A 234 -9.38 -12.31 -8.52
CA SER A 234 -9.35 -12.12 -9.97
C SER A 234 -10.38 -11.07 -10.34
N LEU A 235 -9.96 -10.05 -11.09
CA LEU A 235 -10.80 -8.92 -11.47
C LEU A 235 -10.58 -8.55 -12.93
N TRP A 236 -11.68 -8.49 -13.66
CA TRP A 236 -11.75 -7.90 -14.99
C TRP A 236 -12.33 -6.51 -14.90
N THR A 237 -11.62 -5.53 -15.44
CA THR A 237 -11.98 -4.12 -15.32
C THR A 237 -11.82 -3.40 -16.65
N VAL A 238 -12.70 -2.43 -16.89
CA VAL A 238 -12.50 -1.42 -17.92
C VAL A 238 -11.92 -0.18 -17.25
N CYS A 239 -10.87 0.33 -17.85
CA CYS A 239 -10.15 1.51 -17.44
C CYS A 239 -10.28 2.62 -18.48
N SER A 240 -10.37 3.86 -18.01
CA SER A 240 -10.09 5.05 -18.79
C SER A 240 -8.65 5.51 -18.51
N CYS A 241 -7.92 5.88 -19.55
CA CYS A 241 -6.58 6.43 -19.37
C CYS A 241 -6.67 7.94 -19.10
N VAL A 242 -6.42 8.34 -17.84
CA VAL A 242 -6.56 9.75 -17.43
C VAL A 242 -5.29 10.56 -17.69
N LYS A 243 -4.15 9.89 -17.81
CA LYS A 243 -2.86 10.53 -18.04
C LYS A 243 -1.89 9.54 -18.66
N VAL A 244 -1.08 10.05 -19.58
CA VAL A 244 0.00 9.30 -20.22
C VAL A 244 1.30 10.07 -20.02
N HIS A 245 2.35 9.36 -19.60
CA HIS A 245 3.73 9.85 -19.66
C HIS A 245 4.54 8.91 -20.52
N PHE A 246 5.30 9.44 -21.45
CA PHE A 246 6.21 8.65 -22.28
C PHE A 246 7.62 9.21 -22.12
N SER A 247 8.58 8.33 -21.83
CA SER A 247 10.01 8.65 -21.87
C SER A 247 10.59 8.10 -23.17
N PRO A 248 10.90 8.95 -24.18
CA PRO A 248 11.50 8.48 -25.43
C PRO A 248 12.87 7.82 -25.21
N GLN A 249 13.65 8.34 -24.25
CA GLN A 249 14.98 7.85 -23.92
C GLN A 249 14.93 6.44 -23.30
N LEU A 250 14.02 6.23 -22.34
CA LEU A 250 13.89 4.93 -21.67
C LEU A 250 12.96 3.97 -22.41
N LYS A 251 12.22 4.46 -23.42
CA LYS A 251 11.14 3.74 -24.11
C LYS A 251 10.09 3.17 -23.14
N ILE A 252 9.85 3.88 -22.04
CA ILE A 252 8.86 3.51 -21.01
C ILE A 252 7.61 4.36 -21.22
N LEU A 253 6.47 3.68 -21.32
CA LEU A 253 5.15 4.30 -21.35
C LEU A 253 4.46 4.10 -19.99
N THR A 254 4.18 5.18 -19.27
CA THR A 254 3.41 5.13 -18.03
C THR A 254 1.96 5.54 -18.28
N LEU A 255 1.03 4.67 -17.92
CA LEU A 255 -0.40 4.93 -17.98
C LEU A 255 -0.97 5.11 -16.57
N PHE A 256 -1.81 6.13 -16.42
CA PHE A 256 -2.62 6.34 -15.22
C PHE A 256 -4.03 5.92 -15.58
N LEU A 257 -4.49 4.84 -14.96
CA LEU A 257 -5.72 4.17 -15.31
C LEU A 257 -6.72 4.35 -14.19
N LYS A 258 -7.92 4.83 -14.53
CA LYS A 258 -9.06 4.93 -13.62
C LYS A 258 -10.04 3.83 -13.97
N PHE A 259 -10.44 3.03 -12.98
CA PHE A 259 -11.49 2.03 -13.18
C PHE A 259 -12.82 2.72 -13.45
N VAL A 260 -13.52 2.26 -14.49
CA VAL A 260 -14.82 2.79 -14.91
C VAL A 260 -15.90 1.71 -15.00
N ARG A 261 -15.52 0.46 -15.25
CA ARG A 261 -16.42 -0.69 -15.16
C ARG A 261 -15.70 -1.91 -14.58
N VAL A 262 -16.44 -2.78 -13.92
CA VAL A 262 -15.98 -4.09 -13.45
C VAL A 262 -16.85 -5.17 -14.10
N TRP A 263 -16.26 -6.30 -14.43
CA TRP A 263 -17.02 -7.45 -14.91
C TRP A 263 -17.80 -8.08 -13.77
N ASP A 264 -19.06 -8.33 -14.03
CA ASP A 264 -20.04 -8.98 -13.17
C ASP A 264 -20.63 -10.14 -13.98
N ASP A 265 -20.19 -11.37 -13.72
CA ASP A 265 -20.37 -12.49 -14.65
C ASP A 265 -21.85 -12.82 -14.88
N PRO A 266 -22.37 -12.68 -16.11
CA PRO A 266 -23.76 -13.02 -16.42
C PRO A 266 -24.12 -14.48 -16.12
N ASN A 267 -23.16 -15.41 -16.20
CA ASN A 267 -23.39 -16.81 -15.88
C ASN A 267 -23.62 -17.04 -14.39
N GLU A 268 -23.16 -16.12 -13.54
CA GLU A 268 -23.40 -16.09 -12.10
C GLU A 268 -24.59 -15.18 -11.73
N GLY A 269 -25.37 -14.74 -12.72
CA GLY A 269 -26.51 -13.84 -12.55
C GLY A 269 -26.16 -12.34 -12.58
N GLY A 270 -24.95 -11.99 -13.00
CA GLY A 270 -24.45 -10.62 -13.12
C GLY A 270 -24.92 -9.87 -14.37
N ALA A 271 -24.66 -8.56 -14.41
CA ALA A 271 -25.07 -7.69 -15.52
C ALA A 271 -24.02 -7.48 -16.62
N GLY A 272 -22.92 -8.23 -16.60
CA GLY A 272 -21.76 -8.01 -17.47
C GLY A 272 -20.93 -6.82 -17.01
N TRP A 273 -20.73 -5.82 -17.87
CA TRP A 273 -19.92 -4.65 -17.49
C TRP A 273 -20.68 -3.66 -16.60
N ARG A 274 -20.52 -3.79 -15.28
CA ARG A 274 -21.13 -2.88 -14.29
C ARG A 274 -20.31 -1.60 -14.12
N VAL A 275 -20.98 -0.45 -14.12
CA VAL A 275 -20.33 0.86 -13.91
C VAL A 275 -19.78 0.96 -12.49
N ILE A 276 -18.57 1.52 -12.37
CA ILE A 276 -17.93 1.82 -11.10
C ILE A 276 -18.19 3.30 -10.78
N ASP A 277 -18.69 3.55 -9.59
CA ASP A 277 -18.96 4.89 -9.08
C ASP A 277 -17.68 5.54 -8.49
N ARG A 278 -17.86 6.56 -7.64
CA ARG A 278 -16.72 7.26 -7.02
C ARG A 278 -16.05 6.45 -5.91
N GLU A 279 -16.71 5.43 -5.38
CA GLU A 279 -16.20 4.56 -4.32
C GLU A 279 -15.29 3.45 -4.85
N GLY A 280 -15.17 3.33 -6.18
CA GLY A 280 -14.20 2.40 -6.78
C GLY A 280 -14.63 0.94 -6.64
N ILE A 281 -13.66 0.03 -6.71
CA ILE A 281 -13.91 -1.41 -6.64
C ILE A 281 -13.79 -1.86 -5.18
N ALA A 282 -14.92 -2.13 -4.53
CA ALA A 282 -14.99 -2.57 -3.13
C ALA A 282 -14.10 -3.78 -2.83
N ALA A 283 -13.99 -4.74 -3.76
CA ALA A 283 -13.11 -5.90 -3.57
C ALA A 283 -11.62 -5.52 -3.50
N ILE A 284 -11.17 -4.53 -4.27
CA ILE A 284 -9.80 -4.00 -4.20
C ILE A 284 -9.62 -3.19 -2.92
N GLU A 285 -10.61 -2.37 -2.53
CA GLU A 285 -10.56 -1.63 -1.27
C GLU A 285 -10.40 -2.57 -0.08
N ALA A 286 -11.25 -3.60 0.01
CA ALA A 286 -11.16 -4.62 1.04
C ALA A 286 -9.81 -5.36 1.03
N TRP A 287 -9.26 -5.63 -0.15
CA TRP A 287 -7.94 -6.24 -0.29
C TRP A 287 -6.82 -5.31 0.17
N VAL A 288 -6.85 -4.02 -0.19
CA VAL A 288 -5.89 -3.01 0.26
C VAL A 288 -5.96 -2.84 1.78
N ASP A 289 -7.16 -2.80 2.34
CA ASP A 289 -7.37 -2.47 3.74
C ASP A 289 -7.12 -3.66 4.67
N ASN A 290 -7.34 -4.90 4.22
CA ASN A 290 -7.23 -6.08 5.09
C ASN A 290 -6.09 -7.03 4.71
N ASP A 291 -5.96 -7.37 3.43
CA ASP A 291 -4.96 -8.36 2.98
C ASP A 291 -3.58 -7.71 2.81
N TYR A 292 -3.50 -6.52 2.20
CA TYR A 292 -2.23 -5.84 1.92
C TYR A 292 -1.51 -5.33 3.18
N CYS A 293 -2.23 -4.76 4.14
CA CYS A 293 -1.60 -4.29 5.38
C CYS A 293 -0.92 -5.41 6.17
N MET A 294 -1.37 -6.66 6.00
CA MET A 294 -0.70 -7.84 6.56
C MET A 294 0.52 -8.30 5.76
N LEU A 295 0.66 -7.88 4.49
CA LEU A 295 1.77 -8.24 3.61
C LEU A 295 2.97 -7.26 3.71
N LEU A 296 2.83 -6.15 4.43
CA LEU A 296 3.83 -5.07 4.53
C LEU A 296 4.98 -5.32 5.52
N ASP A 297 5.02 -6.45 6.21
CA ASP A 297 6.14 -6.80 7.10
C ASP A 297 7.37 -7.32 6.31
N LYS A 298 7.98 -6.51 5.43
CA LYS A 298 9.12 -6.99 4.61
C LYS A 298 10.12 -5.90 4.22
N ASN A 299 10.75 -5.26 5.19
CA ASN A 299 12.14 -4.83 4.93
C ASN A 299 13.16 -5.95 5.17
N ARG A 300 12.78 -7.11 5.73
CA ARG A 300 13.70 -8.25 5.90
C ARG A 300 12.98 -9.59 5.79
N MET A 301 13.11 -10.20 4.61
CA MET A 301 12.89 -11.61 4.31
C MET A 301 11.44 -12.12 4.37
N VAL A 302 11.09 -12.85 3.32
CA VAL A 302 9.96 -13.77 3.34
C VAL A 302 10.27 -14.80 4.43
N SER A 303 9.45 -14.88 5.49
CA SER A 303 9.61 -15.99 6.44
C SER A 303 9.17 -17.29 5.77
N ASP A 304 9.88 -18.38 6.03
CA ASP A 304 9.51 -19.72 5.55
C ASP A 304 8.08 -20.10 5.96
N GLU A 305 7.59 -19.51 7.04
CA GLU A 305 6.23 -19.69 7.55
C GLU A 305 5.18 -18.99 6.68
N LEU A 306 5.45 -17.76 6.20
CA LEU A 306 4.62 -17.10 5.19
C LEU A 306 4.71 -17.84 3.84
N CYS A 307 5.90 -18.26 3.42
CA CYS A 307 6.07 -19.13 2.25
C CYS A 307 5.19 -20.39 2.35
N ARG A 308 5.20 -21.08 3.50
CA ARG A 308 4.38 -22.27 3.77
C ARG A 308 2.88 -21.97 3.81
N CYS A 309 2.47 -20.88 4.47
CA CYS A 309 1.06 -20.43 4.50
C CYS A 309 0.53 -20.12 3.08
N PHE A 310 1.38 -19.61 2.19
CA PHE A 310 1.04 -19.32 0.79
C PHE A 310 1.43 -20.42 -0.20
N GLY A 311 2.07 -21.51 0.25
CA GLY A 311 2.49 -22.63 -0.61
C GLY A 311 3.60 -22.31 -1.60
N LEU A 312 4.35 -21.26 -1.32
CA LEU A 312 5.48 -20.83 -2.13
C LEU A 312 6.74 -21.53 -1.62
N ASP A 313 7.43 -22.23 -2.51
CA ASP A 313 8.69 -22.90 -2.17
C ASP A 313 9.81 -21.82 -2.03
N PRO A 314 10.45 -21.65 -0.86
CA PRO A 314 11.43 -20.59 -0.63
C PRO A 314 12.58 -20.55 -1.66
N VAL A 315 12.87 -21.71 -2.28
CA VAL A 315 14.00 -21.90 -3.20
C VAL A 315 13.82 -21.13 -4.53
N THR A 316 12.59 -20.84 -4.97
CA THR A 316 12.35 -20.12 -6.23
C THR A 316 12.34 -18.59 -6.08
N ALA A 317 12.05 -18.06 -4.88
CA ALA A 317 12.05 -16.62 -4.61
C ALA A 317 13.48 -16.02 -4.50
N HIS A 318 14.49 -16.85 -4.22
CA HIS A 318 15.88 -16.42 -4.03
C HIS A 318 16.75 -16.48 -5.30
N LYS A 319 16.27 -17.04 -6.41
CA LYS A 319 17.04 -17.13 -7.65
C LYS A 319 16.58 -16.11 -8.71
N LYS A 320 17.07 -14.88 -8.57
CA LYS A 320 17.55 -14.00 -9.67
C LYS A 320 18.04 -12.67 -9.09
N ASN A 321 19.29 -12.68 -8.64
CA ASN A 321 20.12 -11.48 -8.63
C ASN A 321 21.49 -11.89 -9.18
N PRO A 322 21.69 -11.91 -10.51
CA PRO A 322 23.03 -12.00 -11.05
C PRO A 322 23.69 -10.62 -10.89
N ALA A 323 24.89 -10.64 -10.29
CA ALA A 323 25.90 -9.58 -10.27
C ALA A 323 25.66 -8.35 -9.35
N ARG A 324 26.29 -8.39 -8.17
CA ARG A 324 27.21 -7.33 -7.73
C ARG A 324 28.44 -7.98 -7.07
N ARG A 325 29.37 -8.42 -7.92
CA ARG A 325 30.79 -8.53 -7.59
C ARG A 325 31.52 -7.55 -8.50
N SER A 326 31.92 -6.43 -7.90
CA SER A 326 33.14 -5.66 -8.16
C SER A 326 33.17 -4.56 -7.10
#